data_AF-A0A5N9BWH5-F1
#
_entry.id   AF-A0A5N9BWH5-F1
#
_cell.length_a   1.000
_cell.length_b   1.000
_cell.length_c   1.000
_cell.angle_alpha   90.00
_cell.angle_beta   90.00
_cell.angle_gamma   90.00
#
_symmetry.space_group_name_H-M   'P 1'
#
loop_
_entity.id
_entity.type
_entity.pdbx_description
1 polymer ?
#
loop_
_entity_poly.entity_id
_entity_poly.type
_entity_poly.pdbx_seq_one_letter_code
_entity_poly.pdbx_strand_id
1 'polypeptide(L)'
;MSSKSNRFIENVVSGLHLDPVQSTEIVDELQAHIEDRAQDLVDGGLSVDQALRQAAIELGESDLIAKGFYEVHSRRSWRHAFSGALPHILLALMFALHVWTEPVIVAVMLGTALVISVLGWRAGRPTWTFPWLGYCILIPLISWGLAMSAVGYGAWGVLTRGSLPLDIPIYIVSLAYIALSMWVVIKVVSRVARNDWLMASLTVLPIPFLAYWFLYFYNQKELFDQSANRIGLTLQEIDSTAAIIFLIMAAATIVFFRVGRRTVRLALLAITTPSMVVLAWLVYKSGIGALAVFAFAITSIAVLMSPALFDRTPKQILRTTLEKFQTRRNHE
;
A
#
# COMPACT_ATOMS: atom_id res chain seq x y z
N MET A 1 -26.99 -30.19 -7.15
CA MET A 1 -25.89 -30.17 -6.16
C MET A 1 -25.64 -28.73 -5.72
N SER A 2 -25.40 -28.50 -4.42
CA SER A 2 -24.48 -27.47 -3.91
C SER A 2 -24.79 -25.97 -3.96
N SER A 3 -25.93 -25.44 -4.43
CA SER A 3 -26.06 -23.98 -4.61
C SER A 3 -26.01 -23.10 -3.34
N LYS A 4 -26.29 -23.65 -2.15
CA LYS A 4 -26.26 -22.91 -0.88
C LYS A 4 -25.00 -23.19 -0.05
N SER A 5 -24.49 -24.42 -0.03
CA SER A 5 -23.17 -24.72 0.56
C SER A 5 -22.06 -24.01 -0.22
N ASN A 6 -22.12 -24.02 -1.56
CA ASN A 6 -21.23 -23.19 -2.38
C ASN A 6 -21.41 -21.70 -2.09
N ARG A 7 -22.63 -21.24 -1.82
CA ARG A 7 -22.88 -19.82 -1.46
C ARG A 7 -22.29 -19.46 -0.09
N PHE A 8 -22.32 -20.40 0.85
CA PHE A 8 -21.70 -20.23 2.16
C PHE A 8 -20.17 -20.14 2.02
N ILE A 9 -19.55 -21.09 1.32
CA ILE A 9 -18.11 -21.06 1.04
C ILE A 9 -17.74 -19.81 0.24
N GLU A 10 -18.54 -19.42 -0.76
CA GLU A 10 -18.39 -18.16 -1.51
C GLU A 10 -18.36 -16.95 -0.57
N ASN A 11 -19.29 -16.90 0.39
CA ASN A 11 -19.35 -15.80 1.36
C ASN A 11 -18.13 -15.81 2.29
N VAL A 12 -17.71 -16.99 2.78
CA VAL A 12 -16.52 -17.12 3.64
C VAL A 12 -15.24 -16.71 2.89
N VAL A 13 -15.04 -17.20 1.67
CA VAL A 13 -13.94 -16.83 0.77
C VAL A 13 -13.97 -15.34 0.47
N SER A 14 -15.17 -14.78 0.27
CA SER A 14 -15.29 -13.35 0.01
C SER A 14 -14.86 -12.48 1.19
N GLY A 15 -14.98 -12.99 2.41
CA GLY A 15 -14.55 -12.30 3.62
C GLY A 15 -13.09 -12.55 4.00
N LEU A 16 -12.46 -13.63 3.52
CA LEU A 16 -11.13 -14.07 3.95
C LEU A 16 -10.02 -13.06 3.60
N HIS A 17 -9.98 -12.47 2.40
CA HIS A 17 -8.93 -11.50 1.98
C HIS A 17 -7.48 -11.92 2.35
N LEU A 18 -7.18 -13.23 2.25
CA LEU A 18 -5.86 -13.80 2.50
C LEU A 18 -5.13 -14.09 1.18
N ASP A 19 -3.85 -14.45 1.27
CA ASP A 19 -3.09 -14.93 0.11
C ASP A 19 -3.83 -16.10 -0.57
N PRO A 20 -3.96 -16.14 -1.91
CA PRO A 20 -4.64 -17.21 -2.62
C PRO A 20 -4.21 -18.63 -2.22
N VAL A 21 -2.96 -18.87 -1.83
CA VAL A 21 -2.55 -20.22 -1.35
C VAL A 21 -3.22 -20.56 0.00
N GLN A 22 -3.15 -19.65 0.97
CA GLN A 22 -3.76 -19.83 2.29
C GLN A 22 -5.29 -19.87 2.21
N SER A 23 -5.88 -19.07 1.32
CA SER A 23 -7.33 -19.10 1.10
C SER A 23 -7.78 -20.43 0.51
N THR A 24 -6.93 -21.12 -0.27
CA THR A 24 -7.29 -22.43 -0.84
C THR A 24 -7.23 -23.51 0.22
N GLU A 25 -6.17 -23.52 1.04
CA GLU A 25 -6.03 -24.46 2.18
C GLU A 25 -7.20 -24.35 3.17
N ILE A 26 -7.59 -23.12 3.54
CA ILE A 26 -8.74 -22.90 4.44
C ILE A 26 -10.05 -23.35 3.79
N VAL A 27 -10.23 -23.17 2.48
CA VAL A 27 -11.43 -23.62 1.77
C VAL A 27 -11.51 -25.14 1.73
N ASP A 28 -10.38 -25.80 1.42
CA ASP A 28 -10.30 -27.26 1.38
C ASP A 28 -10.61 -27.86 2.75
N GLU A 29 -10.07 -27.27 3.83
CA GLU A 29 -10.35 -27.69 5.21
C GLU A 29 -11.82 -27.45 5.61
N LEU A 30 -12.39 -26.29 5.26
CA LEU A 30 -13.78 -25.98 5.57
C LEU A 30 -14.75 -26.90 4.81
N GLN A 31 -14.43 -27.19 3.56
CA GLN A 31 -15.23 -28.08 2.73
C GLN A 31 -15.18 -29.51 3.27
N ALA A 32 -13.99 -30.02 3.61
CA ALA A 32 -13.85 -31.33 4.23
C ALA A 32 -14.65 -31.43 5.53
N HIS A 33 -14.62 -30.39 6.38
CA HIS A 33 -15.38 -30.41 7.63
C HIS A 33 -16.91 -30.40 7.42
N ILE A 34 -17.40 -29.64 6.42
CA ILE A 34 -18.82 -29.64 6.06
C ILE A 34 -19.24 -30.99 5.48
N GLU A 35 -18.39 -31.62 4.67
CA GLU A 35 -18.64 -32.94 4.07
C GLU A 35 -18.67 -34.04 5.14
N ASP A 36 -17.70 -34.06 6.05
CA ASP A 36 -17.66 -34.97 7.19
C ASP A 36 -18.91 -34.83 8.06
N ARG A 37 -19.31 -33.59 8.40
CA ARG A 37 -20.53 -33.36 9.18
C ARG A 37 -21.82 -33.67 8.44
N ALA A 38 -21.85 -33.45 7.14
CA ALA A 38 -23.00 -33.86 6.35
C ALA A 38 -23.12 -35.38 6.31
N GLN A 39 -22.00 -36.12 6.28
CA GLN A 39 -22.02 -37.57 6.30
C GLN A 39 -22.60 -38.11 7.63
N ASP A 40 -22.18 -37.55 8.77
CA ASP A 40 -22.75 -37.90 10.08
C ASP A 40 -24.28 -37.70 10.13
N LEU A 41 -24.77 -36.61 9.53
CA LEU A 41 -26.18 -36.27 9.48
C LEU A 41 -26.97 -37.18 8.51
N VAL A 42 -26.37 -37.59 7.40
CA VAL A 42 -26.93 -38.58 6.47
C VAL A 42 -27.04 -39.94 7.17
N ASP A 43 -26.01 -40.35 7.89
CA ASP A 43 -26.02 -41.59 8.68
C ASP A 43 -27.07 -41.55 9.80
N GLY A 44 -27.38 -40.34 10.30
CA GLY A 44 -28.49 -40.04 11.19
C GLY A 44 -29.89 -40.01 10.53
N GLY A 45 -29.99 -40.28 9.22
CA GLY A 45 -31.25 -40.43 8.49
C GLY A 45 -31.73 -39.17 7.75
N LEU A 46 -30.93 -38.10 7.67
CA LEU A 46 -31.24 -36.94 6.86
C LEU A 46 -30.94 -37.21 5.37
N SER A 47 -31.69 -36.53 4.49
CA SER A 47 -31.30 -36.48 3.08
C SER A 47 -30.01 -35.67 2.91
N VAL A 48 -29.19 -36.04 1.93
CA VAL A 48 -27.90 -35.38 1.62
C VAL A 48 -28.03 -33.84 1.52
N ASP A 49 -29.09 -33.35 0.87
CA ASP A 49 -29.32 -31.90 0.73
C ASP A 49 -29.71 -31.22 2.04
N GLN A 50 -30.40 -31.91 2.95
CA GLN A 50 -30.73 -31.39 4.28
C GLN A 50 -29.51 -31.45 5.21
N ALA A 51 -28.73 -32.53 5.14
CA ALA A 51 -27.51 -32.71 5.90
C ALA A 51 -26.46 -31.62 5.58
N LEU A 52 -26.20 -31.34 4.30
CA LEU A 52 -25.29 -30.26 3.89
C LEU A 52 -25.77 -28.87 4.34
N ARG A 53 -27.09 -28.64 4.36
CA ARG A 53 -27.65 -27.37 4.84
C ARG A 53 -27.48 -27.23 6.34
N GLN A 54 -27.79 -28.28 7.06
CA GLN A 54 -27.72 -28.31 8.51
C GLN A 54 -26.27 -28.18 8.98
N ALA A 55 -25.32 -28.88 8.34
CA ALA A 55 -23.88 -28.75 8.59
C ALA A 55 -23.38 -27.31 8.38
N ALA A 56 -23.82 -26.64 7.31
CA ALA A 56 -23.44 -25.24 7.06
C ALA A 56 -24.04 -24.26 8.09
N ILE A 57 -25.25 -24.53 8.60
CA ILE A 57 -25.89 -23.73 9.65
C ILE A 57 -25.18 -23.93 11.00
N GLU A 58 -24.76 -25.16 11.30
CA GLU A 58 -24.04 -25.52 12.53
C GLU A 58 -22.64 -24.88 12.61
N LEU A 59 -21.99 -24.65 11.46
CA LEU A 59 -20.75 -23.87 11.41
C LEU A 59 -20.92 -22.40 11.86
N GLY A 60 -22.13 -21.85 11.74
CA GLY A 60 -22.46 -20.47 12.10
C GLY A 60 -22.43 -19.48 10.92
N GLU A 61 -22.42 -18.18 11.22
CA GLU A 61 -22.48 -17.14 10.19
C GLU A 61 -21.17 -17.01 9.39
N SER A 62 -21.27 -17.06 8.06
CA SER A 62 -20.12 -16.98 7.14
C SER A 62 -19.23 -15.76 7.39
N ASP A 63 -19.82 -14.62 7.74
CA ASP A 63 -19.11 -13.38 8.01
C ASP A 63 -18.27 -13.44 9.30
N LEU A 64 -18.77 -14.12 10.33
CA LEU A 64 -18.05 -14.29 11.60
C LEU A 64 -16.88 -15.25 11.43
N ILE A 65 -17.08 -16.33 10.68
CA ILE A 65 -16.05 -17.31 10.36
C ILE A 65 -14.95 -16.66 9.54
N ALA A 66 -15.29 -15.94 8.47
CA ALA A 66 -14.31 -15.24 7.65
C ALA A 66 -13.53 -14.18 8.45
N LYS A 67 -14.20 -13.42 9.32
CA LYS A 67 -13.54 -12.46 10.23
C LYS A 67 -12.60 -13.16 11.21
N GLY A 68 -12.99 -14.30 11.76
CA GLY A 68 -12.18 -15.09 12.69
C GLY A 68 -10.93 -15.64 12.02
N PHE A 69 -11.08 -16.30 10.87
CA PHE A 69 -9.94 -16.80 10.09
C PHE A 69 -9.01 -15.66 9.68
N TYR A 70 -9.55 -14.54 9.18
CA TYR A 70 -8.74 -13.37 8.87
C TYR A 70 -8.03 -12.83 10.12
N GLU A 71 -8.69 -12.70 11.27
CA GLU A 71 -8.05 -12.15 12.47
C GLU A 71 -6.88 -13.01 12.97
N VAL A 72 -7.02 -14.34 12.93
CA VAL A 72 -5.96 -15.28 13.36
C VAL A 72 -4.80 -15.29 12.36
N HIS A 73 -5.08 -15.34 11.06
CA HIS A 73 -4.07 -15.50 10.02
C HIS A 73 -3.43 -14.17 9.57
N SER A 74 -4.09 -13.04 9.81
CA SER A 74 -3.57 -11.72 9.42
C SER A 74 -2.59 -11.13 10.42
N ARG A 75 -2.56 -11.60 11.67
CA ARG A 75 -1.56 -11.18 12.67
C ARG A 75 -0.18 -11.69 12.25
N ARG A 76 0.74 -10.77 11.97
CA ARG A 76 2.09 -11.14 11.53
C ARG A 76 3.05 -11.24 12.71
N SER A 77 4.11 -12.02 12.52
CA SER A 77 5.18 -12.18 13.50
C SER A 77 5.89 -10.84 13.76
N TRP A 78 6.49 -10.71 14.95
CA TRP A 78 7.28 -9.53 15.31
C TRP A 78 8.40 -9.23 14.32
N ARG A 79 9.01 -10.27 13.73
CA ARG A 79 10.04 -10.11 12.68
C ARG A 79 9.50 -9.32 11.48
N HIS A 80 8.28 -9.60 11.04
CA HIS A 80 7.66 -8.85 9.94
C HIS A 80 7.31 -7.42 10.32
N ALA A 81 6.81 -7.21 11.53
CA ALA A 81 6.48 -5.87 12.02
C ALA A 81 7.73 -4.97 12.10
N PHE A 82 8.82 -5.46 12.69
CA PHE A 82 10.08 -4.71 12.75
C PHE A 82 10.72 -4.52 11.38
N SER A 83 10.71 -5.54 10.51
CA SER A 83 11.27 -5.42 9.16
C SER A 83 10.50 -4.43 8.28
N GLY A 84 9.17 -4.33 8.47
CA GLY A 84 8.34 -3.35 7.79
C GLY A 84 8.49 -1.93 8.34
N ALA A 85 8.79 -1.78 9.64
CA ALA A 85 9.01 -0.49 10.27
C ALA A 85 10.44 0.06 10.08
N LEU A 86 11.40 -0.82 9.76
CA LEU A 86 12.81 -0.49 9.58
C LEU A 86 13.09 0.69 8.62
N PRO A 87 12.46 0.84 7.42
CA PRO A 87 12.75 1.98 6.56
C PRO A 87 12.35 3.31 7.20
N HIS A 88 11.28 3.33 8.00
CA HIS A 88 10.86 4.51 8.76
C HIS A 88 11.87 4.84 9.86
N ILE A 89 12.34 3.83 10.61
CA ILE A 89 13.33 4.02 11.68
C ILE A 89 14.65 4.56 11.11
N LEU A 90 15.11 4.01 9.97
CA LEU A 90 16.33 4.47 9.30
C LEU A 90 16.19 5.92 8.83
N LEU A 91 15.04 6.30 8.27
CA LEU A 91 14.79 7.70 7.90
C LEU A 91 14.70 8.61 9.13
N ALA A 92 14.07 8.16 10.22
CA ALA A 92 14.03 8.92 11.46
C ALA A 92 15.45 9.22 11.98
N LEU A 93 16.33 8.22 11.95
CA LEU A 93 17.74 8.37 12.31
C LEU A 93 18.49 9.29 11.34
N MET A 94 18.24 9.15 10.04
CA MET A 94 18.86 9.98 9.00
C MET A 94 18.55 11.48 9.21
N PHE A 95 17.29 11.79 9.55
CA PHE A 95 16.89 13.15 9.91
C PHE A 95 17.43 13.58 11.27
N ALA A 96 17.31 12.75 12.30
CA ALA A 96 17.79 13.08 13.65
C ALA A 96 19.31 13.34 13.71
N LEU A 97 20.09 12.66 12.87
CA LEU A 97 21.53 12.84 12.75
C LEU A 97 21.93 13.91 11.72
N HIS A 98 20.96 14.58 11.09
CA HIS A 98 21.18 15.59 10.04
C HIS A 98 21.99 15.08 8.82
N VAL A 99 22.07 13.76 8.60
CA VAL A 99 22.88 13.16 7.52
C VAL A 99 22.12 13.07 6.19
N TRP A 100 20.87 13.54 6.14
CA TRP A 100 20.05 13.55 4.92
C TRP A 100 20.52 14.58 3.87
N THR A 101 21.34 15.55 4.27
CA THR A 101 21.94 16.55 3.38
C THR A 101 23.06 15.97 2.52
N GLU A 102 23.63 14.83 2.93
CA GLU A 102 24.68 14.14 2.21
C GLU A 102 24.10 13.25 1.09
N PRO A 103 24.31 13.59 -0.20
CA PRO A 103 23.67 12.89 -1.32
C PRO A 103 24.11 11.43 -1.41
N VAL A 104 25.33 11.11 -1.00
CA VAL A 104 25.85 9.73 -0.96
C VAL A 104 25.07 8.88 0.04
N ILE A 105 24.76 9.41 1.21
CA ILE A 105 24.02 8.69 2.26
C ILE A 105 22.59 8.43 1.81
N VAL A 106 21.94 9.43 1.22
CA VAL A 106 20.60 9.28 0.63
C VAL A 106 20.61 8.23 -0.49
N ALA A 107 21.61 8.25 -1.38
CA ALA A 107 21.73 7.26 -2.45
C ALA A 107 21.93 5.83 -1.93
N VAL A 108 22.77 5.64 -0.90
CA VAL A 108 22.95 4.34 -0.23
C VAL A 108 21.65 3.85 0.40
N MET A 109 20.89 4.74 1.04
CA MET A 109 19.60 4.41 1.66
C MET A 109 18.56 3.97 0.62
N LEU A 110 18.43 4.73 -0.48
CA LEU A 110 17.54 4.39 -1.60
C LEU A 110 17.97 3.10 -2.31
N GLY A 111 19.28 2.90 -2.50
CA GLY A 111 19.84 1.67 -3.07
C GLY A 111 19.53 0.46 -2.20
N THR A 112 19.66 0.60 -0.87
CA THR A 112 19.30 -0.44 0.09
C THR A 112 17.81 -0.77 0.03
N ALA A 113 16.95 0.26 -0.01
CA ALA A 113 15.51 0.08 -0.14
C ALA A 113 15.13 -0.64 -1.44
N LEU A 114 15.79 -0.31 -2.54
CA LEU A 114 15.61 -0.95 -3.84
C LEU A 114 16.03 -2.43 -3.80
N VAL A 115 17.21 -2.72 -3.26
CA VAL A 115 17.72 -4.10 -3.14
C VAL A 115 16.79 -4.95 -2.28
N ILE A 116 16.39 -4.46 -1.11
CA ILE A 116 15.45 -5.16 -0.22
C ILE A 116 14.11 -5.39 -0.91
N SER A 117 13.59 -4.38 -1.61
CA SER A 117 12.33 -4.49 -2.37
C SER A 117 12.43 -5.54 -3.48
N VAL A 118 13.52 -5.56 -4.24
CA VAL A 118 13.75 -6.53 -5.34
C VAL A 118 13.94 -7.94 -4.80
N LEU A 119 14.77 -8.12 -3.77
CA LEU A 119 15.01 -9.42 -3.14
C LEU A 119 13.73 -9.98 -2.52
N GLY A 120 13.01 -9.16 -1.77
CA GLY A 120 11.70 -9.51 -1.21
C GLY A 120 10.69 -9.90 -2.28
N TRP A 121 10.70 -9.20 -3.41
CA TRP A 121 9.84 -9.52 -4.55
C TRP A 121 10.19 -10.85 -5.21
N ARG A 122 11.48 -11.21 -5.29
CA ARG A 122 11.95 -12.50 -5.82
C ARG A 122 11.68 -13.66 -4.84
N ALA A 123 11.75 -13.42 -3.54
CA ALA A 123 11.58 -14.43 -2.49
C ALA A 123 10.11 -14.76 -2.12
N GLY A 124 9.14 -14.41 -2.97
CA GLY A 124 7.73 -14.72 -2.71
C GLY A 124 6.92 -13.61 -2.02
N ARG A 125 7.41 -12.36 -2.01
CA ARG A 125 6.68 -11.15 -1.60
C ARG A 125 6.20 -11.17 -0.15
N PRO A 126 7.12 -11.29 0.82
CA PRO A 126 6.71 -11.23 2.20
C PRO A 126 6.21 -9.82 2.53
N THR A 127 5.07 -9.72 3.22
CA THR A 127 4.29 -8.47 3.38
C THR A 127 5.06 -7.30 4.00
N TRP A 128 6.16 -7.55 4.70
CA TRP A 128 7.02 -6.51 5.28
C TRP A 128 7.83 -5.71 4.25
N THR A 129 7.89 -6.14 2.98
CA THR A 129 8.60 -5.41 1.93
C THR A 129 7.80 -4.23 1.38
N PHE A 130 6.51 -4.13 1.71
CA PHE A 130 5.61 -3.08 1.20
C PHE A 130 6.03 -1.64 1.60
N PRO A 131 6.38 -1.36 2.87
CA PRO A 131 6.90 -0.04 3.25
C PRO A 131 8.16 0.38 2.49
N TRP A 132 9.09 -0.56 2.25
CA TRP A 132 10.31 -0.33 1.46
C TRP A 132 10.00 0.07 0.02
N LEU A 133 9.03 -0.60 -0.57
CA LEU A 133 8.59 -0.36 -1.93
C LEU A 133 7.90 1.01 -2.07
N GLY A 134 7.24 1.49 -1.02
CA GLY A 134 6.67 2.85 -0.96
C GLY A 134 7.71 3.93 -1.22
N TYR A 135 8.87 3.82 -0.57
CA TYR A 135 10.01 4.73 -0.78
C TYR A 135 10.61 4.61 -2.18
N CYS A 136 10.64 3.40 -2.75
CA CYS A 136 11.14 3.18 -4.10
C CYS A 136 10.22 3.77 -5.18
N ILE A 137 8.89 3.76 -4.98
CA ILE A 137 7.92 4.35 -5.91
C ILE A 137 8.03 5.87 -5.96
N LEU A 138 8.52 6.50 -4.88
CA LEU A 138 8.68 7.94 -4.85
C LEU A 138 9.66 8.45 -5.92
N ILE A 139 10.75 7.71 -6.17
CA ILE A 139 11.76 8.08 -7.17
C ILE A 139 11.14 8.25 -8.57
N PRO A 140 10.46 7.22 -9.16
CA PRO A 140 9.80 7.37 -10.44
C PRO A 140 8.66 8.38 -10.39
N LEU A 141 7.98 8.58 -9.26
CA LEU A 141 6.88 9.54 -9.13
C LEU A 141 7.37 11.00 -9.18
N ILE A 142 8.41 11.33 -8.41
CA ILE A 142 9.03 12.67 -8.42
C ILE A 142 9.66 12.94 -9.78
N SER A 143 10.42 11.97 -10.31
CA SER A 143 11.07 12.12 -11.61
C SER A 143 10.04 12.23 -12.75
N TRP A 144 8.90 11.52 -12.66
CA TRP A 144 7.77 11.68 -13.57
C TRP A 144 7.17 13.09 -13.50
N GLY A 145 6.97 13.63 -12.30
CA GLY A 145 6.50 15.01 -12.11
C GLY A 145 7.43 16.04 -12.77
N LEU A 146 8.75 15.90 -12.56
CA LEU A 146 9.76 16.76 -13.18
C LEU A 146 9.77 16.65 -14.71
N ALA A 147 9.68 15.43 -15.25
CA ALA A 147 9.60 15.20 -16.69
C ALA A 147 8.32 15.82 -17.30
N MET A 148 7.18 15.69 -16.62
CA MET A 148 5.92 16.32 -17.01
C MET A 148 6.03 17.85 -16.97
N SER A 149 6.68 18.41 -15.95
CA SER A 149 6.93 19.86 -15.89
C SER A 149 7.83 20.34 -17.03
N ALA A 150 8.86 19.59 -17.41
CA ALA A 150 9.72 19.92 -18.54
C ALA A 150 8.95 19.92 -19.86
N VAL A 151 8.13 18.89 -20.11
CA VAL A 151 7.27 18.80 -21.30
C VAL A 151 6.21 19.92 -21.31
N GLY A 152 5.57 20.18 -20.17
CA GLY A 152 4.58 21.25 -20.03
C GLY A 152 5.17 22.65 -20.25
N TYR A 153 6.38 22.90 -19.73
CA TYR A 153 7.12 24.14 -19.97
C TYR A 153 7.47 24.30 -21.45
N GLY A 154 7.85 23.22 -22.13
CA GLY A 154 8.07 23.21 -23.58
C GLY A 154 6.82 23.55 -24.37
N ALA A 155 5.69 22.90 -24.06
CA ALA A 155 4.40 23.16 -24.71
C ALA A 155 3.97 24.62 -24.52
N TRP A 156 4.13 25.17 -23.31
CA TRP A 156 3.85 26.57 -23.01
C TRP A 156 4.78 27.53 -23.77
N GLY A 157 6.07 27.20 -23.88
CA GLY A 157 7.05 27.96 -24.66
C GLY A 157 6.69 28.02 -26.15
N VAL A 158 6.25 26.91 -26.73
CA VAL A 158 5.76 26.87 -28.12
C VAL A 158 4.50 27.73 -28.27
N LEU A 159 3.55 27.62 -27.33
CA LEU A 159 2.28 28.36 -27.38
C LEU A 159 2.47 29.87 -27.26
N THR A 160 3.43 30.31 -26.44
CA THR A 160 3.63 31.74 -26.12
C THR A 160 4.73 32.41 -26.92
N ARG A 161 5.76 31.67 -27.34
CA ARG A 161 6.98 32.21 -27.98
C ARG A 161 7.29 31.57 -29.35
N GLY A 162 6.49 30.60 -29.81
CA GLY A 162 6.67 29.93 -31.10
C GLY A 162 7.95 29.11 -31.23
N SER A 163 8.70 28.92 -30.13
CA SER A 163 9.99 28.22 -30.12
C SER A 163 10.08 27.29 -28.92
N LEU A 164 10.80 26.18 -29.09
CA LEU A 164 11.06 25.22 -28.02
C LEU A 164 12.15 25.81 -27.09
N PRO A 165 11.89 25.96 -25.79
CA PRO A 165 12.87 26.51 -24.85
C PRO A 165 13.96 25.51 -24.46
N LEU A 166 13.80 24.21 -24.75
CA LEU A 166 14.78 23.15 -24.53
C LEU A 166 15.05 22.40 -25.84
N ASP A 167 16.13 21.63 -25.90
CA ASP A 167 16.46 20.82 -27.08
C ASP A 167 15.46 19.68 -27.28
N ILE A 168 15.13 19.38 -28.54
CA ILE A 168 14.20 18.30 -28.95
C ILE A 168 14.50 16.95 -28.26
N PRO A 169 15.76 16.50 -28.12
CA PRO A 169 16.08 15.25 -27.43
C PRO A 169 15.61 15.19 -25.98
N ILE A 170 15.58 16.31 -25.25
CA ILE A 170 15.13 16.36 -23.85
C ILE A 170 13.64 16.01 -23.78
N TYR A 171 12.83 16.47 -24.72
CA TYR A 171 11.41 16.14 -24.79
C TYR A 171 11.17 14.67 -25.14
N ILE A 172 11.94 14.12 -26.09
CA ILE A 172 11.84 12.71 -26.47
C ILE A 172 12.20 11.81 -25.28
N VAL A 173 13.31 12.11 -24.60
CA VAL A 173 13.74 11.37 -23.40
C VAL A 173 12.71 11.53 -22.28
N SER A 174 12.17 12.72 -22.07
CA SER A 174 11.13 12.97 -21.06
C SER A 174 9.85 12.19 -21.34
N LEU A 175 9.37 12.16 -22.58
CA LEU A 175 8.19 11.39 -22.97
C LEU A 175 8.40 9.88 -22.84
N ALA A 176 9.55 9.38 -23.30
CA ALA A 176 9.90 7.96 -23.16
C ALA A 176 10.00 7.56 -21.68
N TYR A 177 10.63 8.41 -20.85
CA TYR A 177 10.72 8.23 -19.41
C TYR A 177 9.33 8.25 -18.75
N ILE A 178 8.46 9.18 -19.14
CA ILE A 178 7.08 9.26 -18.63
C ILE A 178 6.34 7.96 -18.87
N ALA A 179 6.37 7.44 -20.10
CA ALA A 179 5.71 6.19 -20.45
C ALA A 179 6.26 4.99 -19.66
N LEU A 180 7.60 4.89 -19.56
CA LEU A 180 8.27 3.82 -18.82
C LEU A 180 7.96 3.88 -17.32
N SER A 181 8.07 5.05 -16.71
CA SER A 181 7.77 5.29 -15.29
C SER A 181 6.32 4.93 -14.96
N MET A 182 5.37 5.42 -15.77
CA MET A 182 3.96 5.11 -15.60
C MET A 182 3.68 3.60 -15.73
N TRP A 183 4.31 2.93 -16.70
CA TRP A 183 4.20 1.49 -16.86
C TRP A 183 4.71 0.72 -15.63
N VAL A 184 5.88 1.11 -15.08
CA VAL A 184 6.43 0.51 -13.86
C VAL A 184 5.49 0.73 -12.67
N VAL A 185 5.04 1.97 -12.43
CA VAL A 185 4.14 2.30 -11.33
C VAL A 185 2.83 1.52 -11.45
N ILE A 186 2.19 1.50 -12.62
CA ILE A 186 0.95 0.74 -12.84
C ILE A 186 1.18 -0.75 -12.59
N LYS A 187 2.26 -1.33 -13.10
CA LYS A 187 2.59 -2.75 -12.89
C LYS A 187 2.77 -3.06 -11.42
N VAL A 188 3.53 -2.24 -10.70
CA VAL A 188 3.79 -2.41 -9.27
C VAL A 188 2.51 -2.24 -8.47
N VAL A 189 1.82 -1.12 -8.59
CA VAL A 189 0.57 -0.82 -7.87
C VAL A 189 -0.50 -1.87 -8.17
N SER A 190 -0.74 -2.22 -9.44
CA SER A 190 -1.71 -3.26 -9.82
C SER A 190 -1.32 -4.63 -9.30
N ARG A 191 -0.03 -4.90 -9.09
CA ARG A 191 0.44 -6.17 -8.55
C ARG A 191 0.35 -6.21 -7.02
N VAL A 192 0.53 -5.08 -6.34
CA VAL A 192 0.34 -4.94 -4.89
C VAL A 192 -1.15 -4.94 -4.50
N ALA A 193 -1.97 -4.14 -5.20
CA ALA A 193 -3.41 -4.02 -4.94
C ALA A 193 -4.21 -5.32 -5.17
N ARG A 194 -3.66 -6.25 -5.97
CA ARG A 194 -4.30 -7.55 -6.26
C ARG A 194 -4.30 -8.55 -5.09
N ASN A 195 -3.49 -8.33 -4.05
CA ASN A 195 -3.36 -9.27 -2.93
C ASN A 195 -4.17 -8.80 -1.71
N ASP A 196 -3.97 -7.54 -1.30
CA ASP A 196 -4.77 -6.85 -0.29
C ASP A 196 -4.57 -5.34 -0.47
N TRP A 197 -5.65 -4.61 -0.72
CA TRP A 197 -5.57 -3.16 -0.93
C TRP A 197 -5.11 -2.41 0.31
N LEU A 198 -5.30 -2.95 1.53
CA LEU A 198 -4.78 -2.34 2.75
C LEU A 198 -3.24 -2.33 2.77
N MET A 199 -2.61 -3.37 2.22
CA MET A 199 -1.15 -3.42 2.07
C MET A 199 -0.67 -2.41 1.01
N ALA A 200 -1.48 -2.18 -0.03
CA ALA A 200 -1.23 -1.11 -1.00
C ALA A 200 -1.33 0.27 -0.35
N SER A 201 -2.32 0.49 0.52
CA SER A 201 -2.44 1.73 1.30
C SER A 201 -1.22 1.93 2.21
N LEU A 202 -0.75 0.89 2.90
CA LEU A 202 0.46 0.96 3.72
C LEU A 202 1.70 1.36 2.88
N THR A 203 1.81 0.85 1.65
CA THR A 203 2.89 1.21 0.72
C THR A 203 2.89 2.70 0.38
N VAL A 204 1.70 3.28 0.23
CA VAL A 204 1.50 4.69 -0.17
C VAL A 204 1.60 5.64 1.03
N LEU A 205 1.57 5.13 2.27
CA LEU A 205 1.58 5.93 3.50
C LEU A 205 2.67 7.02 3.59
N PRO A 206 3.91 6.82 3.12
CA PRO A 206 4.93 7.87 3.17
C PRO A 206 4.70 9.03 2.18
N ILE A 207 3.92 8.81 1.12
CA ILE A 207 3.80 9.73 -0.02
C ILE A 207 3.21 11.09 0.39
N PRO A 208 2.11 11.18 1.17
CA PRO A 208 1.57 12.47 1.62
C PRO A 208 2.58 13.36 2.34
N PHE A 209 3.33 12.80 3.30
CA PHE A 209 4.35 13.55 4.03
C PHE A 209 5.47 14.00 3.10
N LEU A 210 6.00 13.09 2.28
CA LEU A 210 7.10 13.39 1.36
C LEU A 210 6.71 14.41 0.28
N ALA A 211 5.47 14.34 -0.23
CA ALA A 211 4.94 15.31 -1.16
C ALA A 211 4.78 16.69 -0.52
N TYR A 212 4.27 16.76 0.72
CA TYR A 212 4.19 18.00 1.47
C TYR A 212 5.58 18.60 1.74
N TRP A 213 6.52 17.76 2.18
CA TRP A 213 7.92 18.13 2.42
C TRP A 213 8.57 18.67 1.15
N PHE A 214 8.42 17.99 0.01
CA PHE A 214 8.92 18.45 -1.28
C PHE A 214 8.35 19.81 -1.68
N LEU A 215 7.04 20.02 -1.52
CA LEU A 215 6.39 21.31 -1.80
C LEU A 215 6.90 22.44 -0.90
N TYR A 216 7.19 22.15 0.36
CA TYR A 216 7.80 23.10 1.29
C TYR A 216 9.15 23.59 0.75
N PHE A 217 10.06 22.69 0.40
CA PHE A 217 11.37 23.05 -0.14
C PHE A 217 11.28 23.75 -1.51
N TYR A 218 10.35 23.33 -2.37
CA TYR A 218 10.14 23.97 -3.68
C TYR A 218 9.67 25.43 -3.57
N ASN A 219 8.81 25.75 -2.60
CA ASN A 219 8.29 27.10 -2.42
C ASN A 219 9.26 28.06 -1.72
N GLN A 220 10.30 27.54 -1.06
CA GLN A 220 11.32 28.33 -0.39
C GLN A 220 12.39 28.76 -1.39
N LYS A 221 12.11 29.84 -2.15
CA LYS A 221 13.07 30.43 -3.10
C LYS A 221 14.37 30.89 -2.43
N GLU A 222 14.32 31.23 -1.14
CA GLU A 222 15.46 31.69 -0.33
C GLU A 222 16.45 30.58 0.08
N LEU A 223 16.09 29.29 -0.05
CA LEU A 223 17.00 28.18 0.28
C LEU A 223 18.19 28.07 -0.69
N PHE A 224 18.05 28.61 -1.90
CA PHE A 224 19.10 28.58 -2.93
C PHE A 224 19.89 29.90 -3.02
N ASP A 225 19.50 30.94 -2.27
CA ASP A 225 20.22 32.21 -2.16
C ASP A 225 21.11 32.19 -0.89
N GLN A 226 22.37 31.79 -1.07
CA GLN A 226 23.61 31.96 -0.28
C GLN A 226 23.62 32.39 1.22
N SER A 227 22.54 32.27 2.00
CA SER A 227 22.48 32.67 3.41
C SER A 227 22.52 31.49 4.38
N ALA A 228 23.47 30.57 4.16
CA ALA A 228 23.66 29.33 4.93
C ALA A 228 23.74 29.51 6.46
N ASN A 229 24.11 30.69 6.97
CA ASN A 229 24.32 30.92 8.40
C ASN A 229 23.06 31.19 9.24
N ARG A 230 21.92 31.57 8.64
CA ARG A 230 20.62 31.67 9.37
C ARG A 230 19.80 30.38 9.31
N ILE A 231 20.18 29.47 8.40
CA ILE A 231 19.43 28.27 8.04
C ILE A 231 19.74 27.10 8.99
N GLY A 232 20.91 27.05 9.62
CA GLY A 232 21.28 25.96 10.55
C GLY A 232 20.36 25.81 11.77
N LEU A 233 19.81 26.92 12.30
CA LEU A 233 18.90 26.89 13.45
C LEU A 233 17.47 26.48 13.06
N THR A 234 17.00 26.81 11.85
CA THR A 234 15.68 26.40 11.35
C THR A 234 15.67 24.98 10.79
N LEU A 235 16.78 24.50 10.23
CA LEU A 235 16.92 23.11 9.80
C LEU A 235 16.83 22.13 10.97
N GLN A 236 17.38 22.46 12.14
CA GLN A 236 17.31 21.57 13.29
C GLN A 236 15.87 21.32 13.80
N GLU A 237 14.99 22.31 13.71
CA GLU A 237 13.55 22.14 14.00
C GLU A 237 12.85 21.26 12.93
N ILE A 238 13.26 21.43 11.66
CA ILE A 238 12.78 20.64 10.52
C ILE A 238 13.19 19.17 10.67
N ASP A 239 14.44 18.92 11.06
CA ASP A 239 15.03 17.59 11.26
C ASP A 239 14.37 16.84 12.40
N SER A 240 14.22 17.51 13.54
CA SER A 240 13.60 16.94 14.73
C SER A 240 12.16 16.53 14.45
N THR A 241 11.43 17.35 13.70
CA THR A 241 10.03 17.07 13.34
C THR A 241 9.91 15.94 12.33
N ALA A 242 10.73 15.96 11.27
CA ALA A 242 10.75 14.88 10.28
C ALA A 242 11.06 13.55 10.97
N ALA A 243 12.05 13.52 11.88
CA ALA A 243 12.39 12.33 12.67
C ALA A 243 11.19 11.82 13.49
N ILE A 244 10.47 12.71 14.20
CA ILE A 244 9.27 12.35 14.96
C ILE A 244 8.18 11.77 14.05
N ILE A 245 7.92 12.38 12.88
CA ILE A 245 6.92 11.90 11.93
C ILE A 245 7.28 10.49 11.41
N PHE A 246 8.55 10.24 11.11
CA PHE A 246 9.02 8.91 10.72
C PHE A 246 8.91 7.89 11.87
N LEU A 247 9.13 8.29 13.13
CA LEU A 247 8.88 7.42 14.29
C LEU A 247 7.39 7.09 14.46
N ILE A 248 6.51 8.05 14.25
CA ILE A 248 5.05 7.83 14.25
C ILE A 248 4.67 6.85 13.13
N MET A 249 5.24 6.99 11.93
CA MET A 249 5.06 6.02 10.83
C MET A 249 5.58 4.62 11.19
N ALA A 250 6.73 4.53 11.85
CA ALA A 250 7.28 3.27 12.32
C ALA A 250 6.31 2.59 13.30
N ALA A 251 5.82 3.33 14.29
CA ALA A 251 4.85 2.84 15.27
C ALA A 251 3.53 2.42 14.60
N ALA A 252 2.98 3.23 13.70
CA ALA A 252 1.79 2.90 12.93
C ALA A 252 1.98 1.62 12.11
N THR A 253 3.15 1.44 11.48
CA THR A 253 3.47 0.24 10.72
C THR A 253 3.54 -1.00 11.61
N ILE A 254 4.17 -0.91 12.79
CA ILE A 254 4.21 -2.02 13.76
C ILE A 254 2.78 -2.39 14.19
N VAL A 255 1.96 -1.40 14.57
CA VAL A 255 0.56 -1.62 14.98
C VAL A 255 -0.24 -2.25 13.84
N PHE A 256 -0.07 -1.76 12.61
CA PHE A 256 -0.73 -2.30 11.44
C PHE A 256 -0.46 -3.80 11.24
N PHE A 257 0.80 -4.23 11.36
CA PHE A 257 1.18 -5.64 11.24
C PHE A 257 0.74 -6.50 12.42
N ARG A 258 0.59 -5.92 13.61
CA ARG A 258 0.20 -6.64 14.84
C ARG A 258 -1.30 -6.79 15.00
N VAL A 259 -2.08 -5.83 14.51
CA VAL A 259 -3.53 -5.84 14.61
C VAL A 259 -4.12 -6.76 13.56
N GLY A 260 -4.92 -7.75 13.98
CA GLY A 260 -5.63 -8.65 13.07
C GLY A 260 -6.99 -8.14 12.58
N ARG A 261 -7.51 -7.07 13.21
CA ARG A 261 -8.81 -6.48 12.84
C ARG A 261 -8.67 -5.49 11.69
N ARG A 262 -9.37 -5.76 10.58
CA ARG A 262 -9.34 -4.94 9.37
C ARG A 262 -9.80 -3.50 9.60
N THR A 263 -10.88 -3.33 10.37
CA THR A 263 -11.44 -2.00 10.70
C THR A 263 -10.47 -1.14 11.48
N VAL A 264 -9.66 -1.74 12.35
CA VAL A 264 -8.64 -1.01 13.11
C VAL A 264 -7.47 -0.61 12.22
N ARG A 265 -7.05 -1.46 11.27
CA ARG A 265 -6.05 -1.09 10.25
C ARG A 265 -6.53 0.09 9.40
N LEU A 266 -7.81 0.11 9.05
CA LEU A 266 -8.43 1.22 8.33
C LEU A 266 -8.45 2.51 9.15
N ALA A 267 -8.94 2.43 10.39
CA ALA A 267 -8.97 3.57 11.30
C ALA A 267 -7.56 4.13 11.53
N LEU A 268 -6.58 3.25 11.69
CA LEU A 268 -5.17 3.64 11.83
C LEU A 268 -4.71 4.45 10.62
N LEU A 269 -4.85 3.94 9.39
CA LEU A 269 -4.45 4.66 8.18
C LEU A 269 -5.21 5.98 8.00
N ALA A 270 -6.52 5.99 8.28
CA ALA A 270 -7.37 7.16 8.17
C ALA A 270 -7.03 8.26 9.19
N ILE A 271 -6.48 7.90 10.35
CA ILE A 271 -6.04 8.86 11.38
C ILE A 271 -4.61 9.30 11.14
N THR A 272 -3.68 8.37 10.90
CA THR A 272 -2.24 8.69 10.82
C THR A 272 -1.95 9.61 9.63
N THR A 273 -2.61 9.40 8.49
CA THR A 273 -2.39 10.19 7.26
C THR A 273 -2.68 11.69 7.42
N PRO A 274 -3.90 12.12 7.78
CA PRO A 274 -4.19 13.54 7.97
C PRO A 274 -3.38 14.11 9.14
N SER A 275 -3.13 13.32 10.19
CA SER A 275 -2.31 13.76 11.33
C SER A 275 -0.90 14.15 10.89
N MET A 276 -0.26 13.37 10.01
CA MET A 276 1.07 13.72 9.47
C MET A 276 1.06 15.02 8.67
N VAL A 277 0.04 15.23 7.83
CA VAL A 277 -0.10 16.45 7.02
C VAL A 277 -0.27 17.67 7.91
N VAL A 278 -1.13 17.57 8.93
CA VAL A 278 -1.38 18.67 9.89
C VAL A 278 -0.14 18.96 10.73
N LEU A 279 0.54 17.93 11.23
CA LEU A 279 1.80 18.10 11.99
C LEU A 279 2.88 18.75 11.12
N ALA A 280 3.04 18.30 9.88
CA ALA A 280 3.97 18.90 8.94
C ALA A 280 3.63 20.39 8.69
N TRP A 281 2.35 20.74 8.53
CA TRP A 281 1.94 22.13 8.36
C TRP A 281 2.20 23.01 9.58
N LEU A 282 1.86 22.52 10.78
CA LEU A 282 2.04 23.25 12.03
C LEU A 282 3.52 23.59 12.27
N VAL A 283 4.42 22.65 11.95
CA VAL A 283 5.85 22.85 12.15
C VAL A 283 6.47 23.67 11.03
N TYR A 284 6.23 23.29 9.77
CA TYR A 284 6.90 23.92 8.66
C TYR A 284 6.39 25.35 8.39
N LYS A 285 5.27 25.75 9.01
CA LYS A 285 4.65 27.08 8.85
C LYS A 285 4.60 27.51 7.39
N SER A 286 4.33 26.56 6.49
CA SER A 286 4.25 26.85 5.07
C SER A 286 3.19 27.94 4.92
N GLY A 287 3.45 29.02 4.19
CA GLY A 287 2.47 30.08 3.92
C GLY A 287 1.20 29.61 3.17
N ILE A 288 1.04 28.30 2.99
CA ILE A 288 -0.15 27.61 2.52
C ILE A 288 -1.25 27.76 3.57
N GLY A 289 -2.34 28.43 3.21
CA GLY A 289 -3.49 28.64 4.09
C GLY A 289 -4.16 27.33 4.53
N ALA A 290 -4.86 27.36 5.67
CA ALA A 290 -5.48 26.18 6.28
C ALA A 290 -6.40 25.38 5.32
N LEU A 291 -7.08 26.07 4.39
CA LEU A 291 -7.94 25.43 3.39
C LEU A 291 -7.17 24.52 2.44
N ALA A 292 -5.96 24.91 2.03
CA ALA A 292 -5.13 24.09 1.15
C ALA A 292 -4.53 22.88 1.89
N VAL A 293 -4.23 23.02 3.19
CA VAL A 293 -3.82 21.89 4.05
C VAL A 293 -4.96 20.88 4.19
N PHE A 294 -6.18 21.37 4.42
CA PHE A 294 -7.37 20.52 4.50
C PHE A 294 -7.63 19.80 3.18
N ALA A 295 -7.57 20.50 2.04
CA ALA A 295 -7.68 19.90 0.72
C ALA A 295 -6.59 18.85 0.46
N PHE A 296 -5.35 19.11 0.89
CA PHE A 296 -4.23 18.16 0.77
C PHE A 296 -4.46 16.92 1.63
N ALA A 297 -4.96 17.07 2.86
CA ALA A 297 -5.30 15.95 3.73
C ALA A 297 -6.41 15.08 3.14
N ILE A 298 -7.48 15.69 2.61
CA ILE A 298 -8.56 14.96 1.90
C ILE A 298 -8.00 14.22 0.70
N THR A 299 -7.20 14.90 -0.13
CA THR A 299 -6.59 14.29 -1.32
C THR A 299 -5.68 13.13 -0.94
N SER A 300 -4.91 13.26 0.15
CA SER A 300 -4.05 12.20 0.67
C SER A 300 -4.85 10.98 1.10
N ILE A 301 -5.97 11.17 1.81
CA ILE A 301 -6.89 10.08 2.17
C ILE A 301 -7.45 9.42 0.91
N ALA A 302 -7.92 10.21 -0.07
CA ALA A 302 -8.46 9.67 -1.32
C ALA A 302 -7.41 8.83 -2.08
N VAL A 303 -6.17 9.30 -2.16
CA VAL A 303 -5.05 8.57 -2.78
C VAL A 303 -4.75 7.27 -2.03
N LEU A 304 -4.73 7.30 -0.70
CA LEU A 304 -4.52 6.11 0.13
C LEU A 304 -5.63 5.07 0.02
N MET A 305 -6.88 5.52 -0.19
CA MET A 305 -8.04 4.65 -0.38
C MET A 305 -8.23 4.21 -1.84
N SER A 306 -7.53 4.83 -2.79
CA SER A 306 -7.62 4.48 -4.22
C SER A 306 -7.38 2.99 -4.52
N PRO A 307 -6.50 2.24 -3.81
CA PRO A 307 -6.34 0.81 -4.04
C PRO A 307 -7.61 0.00 -3.75
N ALA A 308 -8.50 0.48 -2.87
CA ALA A 308 -9.77 -0.18 -2.58
C ALA A 308 -10.72 -0.21 -3.78
N LEU A 309 -10.58 0.72 -4.72
CA LEU A 309 -11.37 0.74 -5.97
C LEU A 309 -10.98 -0.39 -6.93
N PHE A 310 -9.79 -0.98 -6.77
CA PHE A 310 -9.28 -2.07 -7.60
C PHE A 310 -9.45 -3.44 -6.97
N ASP A 311 -10.13 -3.53 -5.82
CA ASP A 311 -10.40 -4.81 -5.15
C ASP A 311 -11.27 -5.68 -6.06
N ARG A 312 -10.73 -6.82 -6.50
CA ARG A 312 -11.46 -7.74 -7.36
C ARG A 312 -12.49 -8.45 -6.52
N THR A 313 -13.75 -8.40 -6.95
CA THR A 313 -14.82 -9.10 -6.26
C THR A 313 -14.48 -10.61 -6.21
N PRO A 314 -14.52 -11.26 -5.03
CA PRO A 314 -14.16 -12.67 -4.83
C PRO A 314 -14.83 -13.67 -5.79
N LYS A 315 -15.99 -13.29 -6.35
CA LYS A 315 -16.67 -13.99 -7.44
C LYS A 315 -15.78 -14.27 -8.66
N GLN A 316 -14.83 -13.38 -8.98
CA GLN A 316 -13.93 -13.58 -10.13
C GLN A 316 -12.84 -14.62 -9.84
N ILE A 317 -12.33 -14.70 -8.61
CA ILE A 317 -11.30 -15.66 -8.20
C ILE A 317 -11.89 -17.06 -8.19
N LEU A 318 -13.07 -17.24 -7.57
CA LEU A 318 -13.73 -18.54 -7.51
C LEU A 318 -14.13 -19.05 -8.90
N ARG A 319 -14.56 -18.18 -9.83
CA ARG A 319 -14.91 -18.59 -11.19
C ARG A 319 -13.70 -19.20 -11.91
N THR A 320 -12.53 -18.57 -11.81
CA THR A 320 -11.28 -19.12 -12.34
C THR A 320 -10.81 -20.41 -11.65
N THR A 321 -11.09 -20.57 -10.36
CA THR A 321 -10.71 -21.77 -9.60
C THR A 321 -11.65 -22.94 -9.92
N LEU A 322 -12.96 -22.70 -9.97
CA LEU A 322 -13.96 -23.69 -10.36
C LEU A 322 -13.77 -24.15 -11.81
N GLU A 323 -13.43 -23.25 -12.74
CA GLU A 323 -13.10 -23.61 -14.13
C GLU A 323 -11.86 -24.52 -14.22
N LYS A 324 -10.82 -24.24 -13.43
CA LYS A 324 -9.62 -25.09 -13.33
C LYS A 324 -9.89 -26.46 -12.71
N PHE A 325 -10.87 -26.55 -11.81
CA PHE A 325 -11.26 -27.80 -11.18
C PHE A 325 -12.18 -28.65 -12.05
N GLN A 326 -13.13 -28.04 -12.77
CA GLN A 326 -13.96 -28.74 -13.76
C GLN A 326 -13.09 -29.35 -14.87
N THR A 327 -12.02 -28.68 -15.28
CA THR A 327 -11.06 -29.23 -16.24
C THR A 327 -10.24 -30.39 -15.66
N ARG A 328 -9.86 -30.37 -14.38
CA ARG A 328 -9.18 -31.52 -13.74
C ARG A 328 -10.09 -32.74 -13.59
N ARG A 329 -11.34 -32.54 -13.18
CA ARG A 329 -12.32 -33.62 -12.96
C ARG A 329 -12.80 -34.29 -14.25
N ASN A 330 -12.66 -33.63 -15.40
CA ASN A 330 -12.98 -34.21 -16.71
C ASN A 330 -11.81 -35.01 -17.32
N HIS A 331 -10.66 -35.03 -16.63
CA HIS A 331 -9.45 -35.74 -17.06
C HIS A 331 -9.05 -36.89 -16.10
N GLU A 332 -9.87 -37.16 -15.08
CA GLU A 332 -9.85 -38.37 -14.25
C GLU A 332 -11.07 -39.24 -14.57
#